data_AF-A0A6I1NYD4-F1
#
_entry.id   AF-A0A6I1NYD4-F1
#
_cell.length_a   1.000
_cell.length_b   1.000
_cell.length_c   1.000
_cell.angle_alpha   90.00
_cell.angle_beta   90.00
_cell.angle_gamma   90.00
#
_symmetry.space_group_name_H-M   'P 1'
#
loop_
_entity.id
_entity.type
_entity.pdbx_description
1 polymer ?
#
loop_
_entity_poly.entity_id
_entity_poly.type
_entity_poly.pdbx_seq_one_letter_code
_entity_poly.pdbx_strand_id
1 'polypeptide(L)'
;EMASWSVSSVANNLDVLQSGLADDGTYTLKSSEGKDGAQFIEQANQVSQVSRLMLQAMNEARVRLDQSRKGDDSAGQGKIEQASQALTQAEQLKTTVKDEGYQTVLNEVTGHISSFSDKLAEYTGLLEQEKTVYQQLHQRADQVVARV
;
A
#
# COMPACT_ATOMS: atom_id res chain seq x y z
N GLU A 1 10.96 5.45 -9.80
CA GLU A 1 10.36 6.74 -9.37
C GLU A 1 8.85 6.68 -9.14
N MET A 2 8.04 6.00 -9.97
CA MET A 2 6.57 5.94 -9.81
C MET A 2 6.04 5.25 -8.53
N ALA A 3 6.76 4.30 -7.93
CA ALA A 3 6.35 3.66 -6.67
C ALA A 3 6.51 4.62 -5.46
N SER A 4 7.61 5.39 -5.43
CA SER A 4 7.85 6.40 -4.39
C SER A 4 6.83 7.54 -4.45
N TRP A 5 6.40 7.92 -5.66
CA TRP A 5 5.37 8.93 -5.87
C TRP A 5 3.98 8.44 -5.40
N SER A 6 3.60 7.21 -5.75
CA SER A 6 2.33 6.60 -5.30
C SER A 6 2.23 6.53 -3.77
N VAL A 7 3.34 6.21 -3.11
CA VAL A 7 3.42 6.07 -1.64
C VAL A 7 3.25 7.42 -0.94
N SER A 8 3.97 8.45 -1.38
CA SER A 8 3.85 9.79 -0.80
C SER A 8 2.47 10.40 -1.02
N SER A 9 1.86 10.09 -2.16
CA SER A 9 0.50 10.53 -2.48
C SER A 9 -0.55 9.87 -1.57
N VAL A 10 -0.45 8.56 -1.32
CA VAL A 10 -1.34 7.85 -0.36
C VAL A 10 -1.23 8.44 1.04
N ALA A 11 -0.02 8.68 1.53
CA ALA A 11 0.19 9.21 2.88
C ALA A 11 -0.44 10.60 3.03
N ASN A 12 -0.20 11.50 2.07
CA ASN A 12 -0.76 12.85 2.10
C ASN A 12 -2.30 12.84 1.99
N ASN A 13 -2.85 12.02 1.09
CA ASN A 13 -4.29 11.93 0.92
C ASN A 13 -4.99 11.36 2.16
N LEU A 14 -4.40 10.36 2.80
CA LEU A 14 -4.93 9.79 4.05
C LEU A 14 -4.86 10.78 5.21
N ASP A 15 -3.81 11.60 5.29
CA ASP A 15 -3.65 12.64 6.32
C ASP A 15 -4.72 13.74 6.15
N VAL A 16 -4.87 14.28 4.94
CA VAL A 16 -5.90 15.28 4.63
C VAL A 16 -7.31 14.75 4.91
N LEU A 17 -7.59 13.52 4.49
CA LEU A 17 -8.89 12.88 4.73
C LEU A 17 -9.15 12.68 6.23
N GLN A 18 -8.15 12.25 6.99
CA GLN A 18 -8.27 12.04 8.43
C GLN A 18 -8.51 13.35 9.17
N SER A 19 -7.75 14.40 8.85
CA SER A 19 -7.92 15.73 9.46
C SER A 19 -9.28 16.31 9.13
N GLY A 20 -9.69 16.27 7.86
CA GLY A 20 -10.99 16.80 7.43
C GLY A 20 -12.17 16.13 8.16
N LEU A 21 -12.18 14.79 8.19
CA LEU A 21 -13.22 14.05 8.91
C LEU A 21 -13.20 14.34 10.43
N ALA A 22 -12.03 14.48 11.03
CA ALA A 22 -11.92 14.80 12.46
C ALA A 22 -12.42 16.22 12.77
N ASP A 23 -12.08 17.19 11.92
CA ASP A 23 -12.48 18.59 12.05
C ASP A 23 -13.99 18.74 11.84
N ASP A 24 -14.54 18.13 10.79
CA ASP A 24 -15.99 18.13 10.51
C ASP A 24 -16.77 17.42 11.61
N GLY A 25 -16.26 16.29 12.12
CA GLY A 25 -16.85 15.59 13.25
C GLY A 25 -16.88 16.45 14.50
N THR A 26 -15.77 17.11 14.83
CA THR A 26 -15.65 18.00 15.99
C THR A 26 -16.57 19.22 15.85
N TYR A 27 -16.61 19.83 14.66
CA TYR A 27 -17.48 20.96 14.37
C TYR A 27 -18.95 20.57 14.47
N THR A 28 -19.35 19.45 13.87
CA THR A 28 -20.73 18.95 13.88
C THR A 28 -21.18 18.58 15.29
N LEU A 29 -20.31 17.95 16.09
CA LEU A 29 -20.59 17.67 17.49
C LEU A 29 -20.84 18.97 18.27
N LYS A 30 -20.02 20.01 18.04
CA LYS A 30 -20.23 21.30 18.71
C LYS A 30 -21.51 21.99 18.27
N SER A 31 -21.79 22.04 16.96
CA SER A 31 -22.93 22.76 16.41
C SER A 31 -24.27 22.07 16.66
N SER A 32 -24.27 20.74 16.82
CA SER A 32 -25.46 19.93 17.12
C SER A 32 -25.70 19.66 18.61
N GLU A 33 -24.91 20.27 19.51
CA GLU A 33 -24.94 19.98 20.95
C GLU A 33 -24.68 18.50 21.26
N GLY A 34 -23.79 17.85 20.50
CA GLY A 34 -23.36 16.46 20.68
C GLY A 34 -24.28 15.41 20.07
N LYS A 35 -25.30 15.81 19.30
CA LYS A 35 -26.27 14.88 18.68
C LYS A 35 -25.71 14.20 17.43
N ASP A 36 -24.93 14.94 16.64
CA ASP A 36 -24.42 14.52 15.35
C ASP A 36 -22.89 14.68 15.27
N GLY A 37 -22.23 13.94 14.36
CA GLY A 37 -20.80 14.09 14.07
C GLY A 37 -19.89 12.97 14.59
N ALA A 38 -20.39 12.11 15.49
CA ALA A 38 -19.65 10.93 15.96
C ALA A 38 -19.20 10.00 14.81
N GLN A 39 -20.04 9.87 13.77
CA GLN A 39 -19.72 9.08 12.58
C GLN A 39 -18.46 9.56 11.85
N PHE A 40 -18.23 10.87 11.78
CA PHE A 40 -17.06 11.42 11.10
C PHE A 40 -15.78 11.12 11.91
N ILE A 41 -15.86 11.17 13.24
CA ILE A 41 -14.76 10.77 14.12
C ILE A 41 -14.44 9.28 13.97
N GLU A 42 -15.47 8.43 13.87
CA GLU A 42 -15.27 7.00 13.60
C GLU A 42 -14.60 6.76 12.24
N GLN A 43 -15.06 7.44 11.20
CA GLN A 43 -14.46 7.39 9.86
C GLN A 43 -13.01 7.87 9.88
N ALA A 44 -12.68 8.96 10.60
CA ALA A 44 -11.31 9.45 10.76
C ALA A 44 -10.40 8.40 11.44
N ASN A 45 -10.92 7.67 12.43
CA ASN A 45 -10.19 6.57 13.09
C ASN A 45 -9.93 5.40 12.14
N GLN A 46 -10.90 5.06 11.28
CA GLN A 46 -10.74 4.05 10.25
C GLN A 46 -9.68 4.48 9.21
N VAL A 47 -9.69 5.74 8.77
CA VAL A 47 -8.65 6.29 7.86
C VAL A 47 -7.26 6.21 8.50
N SER A 48 -7.15 6.51 9.80
CA SER A 48 -5.90 6.34 10.55
C SER A 48 -5.40 4.90 10.56
N GLN A 49 -6.32 3.92 10.59
CA GLN A 49 -5.96 2.50 10.51
C GLN A 49 -5.45 2.12 9.12
N VAL A 50 -6.07 2.62 8.05
CA VAL A 50 -5.57 2.46 6.67
C VAL A 50 -4.13 2.99 6.56
N SER A 51 -3.86 4.18 7.11
CA SER A 51 -2.52 4.77 7.12
C SER A 51 -1.49 3.87 7.83
N ARG A 52 -1.83 3.34 9.01
CA ARG A 52 -0.95 2.41 9.74
C ARG A 52 -0.67 1.12 8.96
N LEU A 53 -1.70 0.52 8.36
CA LEU A 53 -1.56 -0.68 7.53
C LEU A 53 -0.66 -0.42 6.33
N MET A 54 -0.79 0.74 5.69
CA MET A 54 0.06 1.12 4.57
C MET A 54 1.53 1.32 4.97
N LEU A 55 1.79 1.93 6.13
CA LEU A 55 3.16 2.04 6.65
C LEU A 55 3.78 0.66 6.93
N GLN A 56 3.01 -0.26 7.50
CA GLN A 56 3.45 -1.65 7.71
C GLN A 56 3.74 -2.34 6.37
N ALA A 57 2.85 -2.18 5.39
CA ALA A 57 3.03 -2.74 4.06
C ALA A 57 4.28 -2.22 3.35
N MET A 58 4.58 -0.93 3.48
CA MET A 58 5.79 -0.32 2.90
C MET A 58 7.06 -0.84 3.57
N ASN A 59 7.06 -0.98 4.89
CA ASN A 59 8.18 -1.55 5.63
C ASN A 59 8.45 -2.99 5.20
N GLU A 60 7.39 -3.80 5.06
CA GLU A 60 7.51 -5.17 4.60
C GLU A 60 7.98 -5.26 3.15
N ALA A 61 7.44 -4.42 2.25
CA ALA A 61 7.92 -4.31 0.88
C ALA A 61 9.41 -4.01 0.84
N ARG A 62 9.87 -3.02 1.63
CA ARG A 62 11.30 -2.67 1.72
C ARG A 62 12.17 -3.86 2.12
N VAL A 63 11.74 -4.64 3.11
CA VAL A 63 12.46 -5.84 3.57
C VAL A 63 12.51 -6.89 2.47
N ARG A 64 11.37 -7.20 1.84
CA ARG A 64 11.29 -8.18 0.75
C ARG A 64 12.20 -7.79 -0.42
N LEU A 65 12.20 -6.51 -0.81
CA LEU A 65 13.07 -6.01 -1.88
C LEU A 65 14.57 -6.16 -1.55
N ASP A 66 14.96 -5.89 -0.29
CA ASP A 66 16.33 -6.08 0.17
C ASP A 66 16.74 -7.56 0.15
N GLN A 67 15.85 -8.46 0.57
CA GLN A 67 16.07 -9.92 0.52
C GLN A 67 16.19 -10.43 -0.92
N SER A 68 15.28 -10.01 -1.81
CA SER A 68 15.31 -10.41 -3.23
C SER A 68 16.61 -9.99 -3.90
N ARG A 69 17.14 -8.80 -3.61
CA ARG A 69 18.42 -8.32 -4.16
C ARG A 69 19.63 -9.10 -3.66
N LYS A 70 19.56 -9.61 -2.43
CA LYS A 70 20.62 -10.46 -1.84
C LYS A 70 20.57 -11.91 -2.33
N GLY A 71 19.57 -12.24 -3.16
CA GLY A 71 19.36 -13.60 -3.66
C GLY A 71 18.84 -14.57 -2.60
N ASP A 72 18.33 -14.07 -1.48
CA ASP A 72 17.76 -14.87 -0.39
C ASP A 72 16.45 -15.52 -0.86
N ASP A 73 16.37 -16.85 -0.81
CA ASP A 73 15.17 -17.63 -1.16
C ASP A 73 14.02 -17.41 -0.16
N SER A 74 14.30 -16.76 0.97
CA SER A 74 13.31 -16.39 1.98
C SER A 74 12.58 -15.08 1.66
N ALA A 75 12.91 -14.42 0.54
CA ALA A 75 12.22 -13.21 0.12
C ALA A 75 10.73 -13.51 -0.11
N GLY A 76 9.88 -13.05 0.82
CA GLY A 76 8.45 -13.36 0.80
C GLY A 76 7.82 -13.03 -0.55
N GLN A 77 7.32 -14.06 -1.24
CA GLN A 77 6.64 -13.92 -2.53
C GLN A 77 5.15 -13.59 -2.34
N GLY A 78 4.56 -12.96 -3.35
CA GLY A 78 3.13 -12.69 -3.40
C GLY A 78 2.68 -11.41 -2.69
N LYS A 79 1.38 -11.32 -2.44
CA LYS A 79 0.75 -10.10 -1.90
C LYS A 79 1.26 -9.77 -0.49
N ILE A 80 1.32 -8.48 -0.18
CA ILE A 80 1.49 -7.99 1.19
C ILE A 80 0.11 -7.94 1.84
N GLU A 81 -0.04 -8.66 2.93
CA GLU A 81 -1.32 -8.82 3.64
C GLU A 81 -1.87 -7.47 4.10
N GLN A 82 -1.01 -6.63 4.68
CA GLN A 82 -1.37 -5.31 5.20
C GLN A 82 -1.82 -4.36 4.08
N ALA A 83 -1.26 -4.47 2.87
CA ALA A 83 -1.73 -3.69 1.71
C ALA A 83 -3.14 -4.14 1.28
N SER A 84 -3.40 -5.45 1.32
CA SER A 84 -4.73 -6.01 1.03
C SER A 84 -5.76 -5.54 2.07
N GLN A 85 -5.42 -5.60 3.35
CA GLN A 85 -6.26 -5.13 4.44
C GLN A 85 -6.53 -3.62 4.36
N ALA A 86 -5.50 -2.81 4.04
CA ALA A 86 -5.64 -1.38 3.84
C ALA A 86 -6.63 -1.07 2.69
N LEU A 87 -6.51 -1.80 1.57
CA LEU A 87 -7.40 -1.65 0.44
C LEU A 87 -8.85 -2.01 0.81
N THR A 88 -9.06 -3.14 1.47
CA THR A 88 -10.40 -3.56 1.93
C THR A 88 -11.01 -2.51 2.85
N GLN A 89 -10.25 -1.97 3.79
CA GLN A 89 -10.75 -0.96 4.72
C GLN A 89 -11.06 0.38 4.02
N ALA A 90 -10.24 0.79 3.05
CA ALA A 90 -10.49 1.98 2.26
C ALA A 90 -11.72 1.82 1.34
N GLU A 91 -11.95 0.64 0.77
CA GLU A 91 -13.18 0.33 0.02
C GLU A 91 -14.42 0.31 0.94
N GLN A 92 -14.30 -0.21 2.16
CA GLN A 92 -15.38 -0.15 3.14
C GLN A 92 -15.73 1.30 3.51
N LEU A 93 -14.72 2.16 3.70
CA LEU A 93 -14.89 3.59 3.95
C LEU A 93 -15.70 4.27 2.84
N LYS A 94 -15.45 3.95 1.57
CA LYS A 94 -16.22 4.48 0.42
C LYS A 94 -17.72 4.20 0.51
N THR A 95 -18.12 3.12 1.19
CA THR A 95 -19.56 2.79 1.34
C THR A 95 -20.23 3.63 2.43
N THR A 96 -19.47 4.09 3.42
CA THR A 96 -20.00 4.78 4.61
C THR A 96 -19.83 6.30 4.53
N VAL A 97 -18.73 6.79 3.95
CA VAL A 97 -18.48 8.20 3.69
C VAL A 97 -19.33 8.68 2.52
N LYS A 98 -20.15 9.70 2.74
CA LYS A 98 -21.12 10.21 1.76
C LYS A 98 -20.70 11.51 1.08
N ASP A 99 -19.79 12.26 1.70
CA ASP A 99 -19.29 13.50 1.13
C ASP A 99 -18.50 13.24 -0.15
N GLU A 100 -18.84 13.96 -1.24
CA GLU A 100 -18.24 13.76 -2.57
C GLU A 100 -16.75 14.10 -2.60
N GLY A 101 -16.33 15.10 -1.83
CA GLY A 101 -14.92 15.48 -1.68
C GLY A 101 -14.12 14.36 -1.05
N TYR A 102 -14.61 13.80 0.07
CA TYR A 102 -13.96 12.66 0.71
C TYR A 102 -14.00 11.39 -0.13
N GLN A 103 -15.07 11.15 -0.88
CA GLN A 103 -15.13 10.02 -1.82
C GLN A 103 -14.10 10.13 -2.94
N THR A 104 -13.85 11.34 -3.44
CA THR A 104 -12.81 11.58 -4.46
C THR A 104 -11.43 11.20 -3.92
N VAL A 105 -11.09 11.66 -2.72
CA VAL A 105 -9.82 11.32 -2.07
C VAL A 105 -9.71 9.82 -1.79
N LEU A 106 -10.80 9.18 -1.33
CA LEU A 106 -10.82 7.73 -1.10
C LEU A 106 -10.61 6.92 -2.39
N ASN A 107 -11.16 7.36 -3.53
CA ASN A 107 -10.93 6.71 -4.82
C ASN A 107 -9.47 6.80 -5.25
N GLU A 108 -8.82 7.95 -5.04
CA GLU A 108 -7.38 8.09 -5.30
C GLU A 108 -6.55 7.18 -4.39
N VAL A 109 -6.89 7.13 -3.10
CA VAL A 109 -6.24 6.25 -2.12
C VAL A 109 -6.36 4.79 -2.54
N THR A 110 -7.55 4.29 -2.86
CA THR A 110 -7.70 2.87 -3.24
C THR A 110 -6.97 2.55 -4.55
N GLY A 111 -7.02 3.45 -5.53
CA GLY A 111 -6.26 3.32 -6.78
C GLY A 111 -4.74 3.25 -6.54
N HIS A 112 -4.21 4.11 -5.67
CA HIS A 112 -2.79 4.10 -5.35
C HIS A 112 -2.37 2.87 -4.53
N ILE A 113 -3.19 2.37 -3.60
CA ILE A 113 -2.90 1.13 -2.84
C ILE A 113 -2.86 -0.08 -3.78
N SER A 114 -3.80 -0.16 -4.73
CA SER A 114 -3.77 -1.19 -5.78
C SER A 114 -2.49 -1.08 -6.61
N SER A 115 -2.18 0.12 -7.12
CA SER A 115 -0.98 0.33 -7.93
C SER A 115 0.32 -0.01 -7.20
N PHE A 116 0.40 0.31 -5.90
CA PHE A 116 1.52 -0.10 -5.05
C PHE A 116 1.68 -1.62 -5.02
N SER A 117 0.59 -2.33 -4.78
CA SER A 117 0.60 -3.80 -4.68
C SER A 117 0.98 -4.45 -6.01
N ASP A 118 0.44 -3.95 -7.12
CA ASP A 118 0.73 -4.47 -8.46
C ASP A 118 2.20 -4.26 -8.84
N LYS A 119 2.73 -3.05 -8.63
CA LYS A 119 4.13 -2.71 -8.92
C LYS A 119 5.11 -3.51 -8.07
N LEU A 120 4.77 -3.76 -6.80
CA LEU A 120 5.61 -4.58 -5.95
C LEU A 120 5.68 -6.01 -6.49
N ALA A 121 4.52 -6.60 -6.81
CA ALA A 121 4.45 -7.96 -7.34
C ALA A 121 5.23 -8.09 -8.67
N GLU A 122 5.03 -7.14 -9.59
CA GLU A 122 5.76 -7.06 -10.86
C GLU A 122 7.26 -7.01 -10.63
N TYR A 123 7.74 -6.09 -9.79
CA TYR A 123 9.18 -5.94 -9.54
C TYR A 123 9.79 -7.19 -8.89
N THR A 124 9.12 -7.80 -7.91
CA THR A 124 9.62 -9.04 -7.30
C THR A 124 9.64 -10.21 -8.28
N GLY A 125 8.68 -10.28 -9.20
CA GLY A 125 8.67 -11.31 -10.25
C GLY A 125 9.80 -11.13 -11.27
N LEU A 126 10.10 -9.88 -11.66
CA LEU A 126 11.24 -9.59 -12.54
C LEU A 126 12.58 -9.99 -11.91
N LEU A 127 12.77 -9.73 -10.60
CA LEU A 127 13.99 -10.13 -9.89
C LEU A 127 14.17 -11.66 -9.83
N GLU A 128 13.09 -12.40 -9.65
CA GLU A 128 13.13 -13.87 -9.66
C GLU A 128 13.47 -14.41 -11.06
N GLN A 129 12.91 -13.80 -12.11
CA GLN A 129 13.25 -14.13 -13.48
C GLN A 129 14.73 -13.85 -13.78
N GLU A 130 15.27 -12.71 -13.34
CA GLU A 130 16.68 -12.36 -13.49
C GLU A 130 17.59 -13.38 -12.81
N LYS A 131 17.27 -13.80 -11.57
CA LYS A 131 18.00 -14.85 -10.85
C LYS A 131 18.01 -16.17 -11.63
N THR A 132 16.86 -16.56 -12.17
CA THR A 132 16.73 -17.79 -12.97
C THR A 132 17.60 -17.73 -14.23
N VAL A 133 17.57 -16.61 -14.96
CA VAL A 133 18.39 -16.42 -16.17
C VAL A 133 19.88 -16.45 -15.82
N TYR A 134 20.29 -15.81 -14.73
CA TYR A 134 21.68 -15.80 -14.28
C TYR A 134 22.19 -17.22 -13.96
N GLN A 135 21.39 -18.03 -13.24
CA GLN A 135 21.73 -19.42 -12.95
C GLN A 135 21.87 -20.27 -14.23
N GLN A 136 20.96 -20.10 -15.20
CA GLN A 136 21.05 -20.82 -16.48
C GLN A 136 22.30 -20.43 -17.28
N LEU A 137 22.68 -19.16 -17.28
CA LEU A 137 23.89 -18.69 -17.96
C LEU A 137 25.15 -19.27 -17.31
N HIS A 138 25.22 -19.31 -15.97
CA HIS A 138 26.33 -19.92 -15.25
C HIS A 138 26.46 -21.41 -15.57
N GLN A 139 25.35 -22.16 -15.50
CA GLN A 139 25.34 -23.59 -15.83
C GLN A 139 25.81 -23.87 -17.27
N ARG A 140 25.41 -23.01 -18.22
CA ARG A 140 25.87 -23.12 -19.62
C ARG A 140 27.35 -22.82 -19.76
N ALA A 141 27.86 -21.80 -19.05
CA ALA A 141 29.28 -21.47 -19.05
C ALA A 141 30.12 -22.62 -18.48
N ASP A 142 29.71 -23.21 -17.36
CA ASP A 142 30.38 -24.37 -16.75
C ASP A 142 30.41 -25.57 -17.70
N GLN A 143 29.30 -25.84 -18.40
CA GLN A 143 29.23 -26.92 -19.41
C GLN A 143 30.16 -26.68 -20.61
N VAL A 144 30.38 -25.42 -21.01
CA VAL A 144 31.31 -25.08 -22.09
C VAL A 144 32.74 -25.26 -21.62
N VAL A 145 33.09 -24.78 -20.42
CA VAL A 145 34.44 -24.95 -19.85
C VAL A 145 34.80 -26.42 -19.66
N ALA A 146 33.85 -27.26 -19.22
CA ALA A 146 34.07 -28.69 -19.04
C ALA A 146 34.29 -29.48 -20.35
N ARG A 147 34.09 -28.87 -21.52
CA ARG A 147 34.28 -29.49 -22.84
C ARG A 147 35.59 -29.08 -23.54
N VAL A 148 36.40 -28.23 -22.92
CA VAL A 148 37.72 -27.77 -23.42
C VAL A 148 38.83 -28.43 -22.62
#